data_AF-A0A1S4E2X2-F1
#
_entry.id   AF-A0A1S4E2X2-F1
#
_cell.length_a   1.000
_cell.length_b   1.000
_cell.length_c   1.000
_cell.angle_alpha   90.00
_cell.angle_beta   90.00
_cell.angle_gamma   90.00
#
_symmetry.space_group_name_H-M   'P 1'
#
loop_
_entity.id
_entity.type
_entity.pdbx_description
1 polymer ?
#
loop_
_entity_poly.entity_id
_entity_poly.type
_entity_poly.pdbx_seq_one_letter_code
_entity_poly.pdbx_strand_id
1 'polypeptide(L)'
;MTTCSDFCVRNKIKIVEAGALGPIIGFLQSESLILQENATASLLTLSASTVNKPLISAAGAIPLLVEILRCGSPQAKADAVMALSNLSTLPHNLSIILDSNPVPAIVSLLKTCKKSSKTAEKCCSLIESLVGFDEGRIALTSEEGGVLAVVEVLENGSLQSRDHAVGALLTMCESDRCKYREPILGEGVIPGLLELTVQGTPKSQSKAKTLLRLLRDSPYPRSELQADTIENIVCNIISQIDGDDDQSSKAKKMLAEMVQVSMEQSLRHLQRRALVCTPTEMPINACTSEVSSK
;
A
#
# COMPACT_ATOMS: atom_id res chain seq x y z
N MET A 1 -2.28 -38.96 -12.76
CA MET A 1 -3.22 -38.37 -11.78
C MET A 1 -3.31 -36.87 -12.06
N THR A 2 -4.32 -36.45 -12.82
CA THR A 2 -4.68 -35.02 -12.95
C THR A 2 -5.35 -34.58 -11.67
N THR A 3 -4.74 -33.63 -10.97
CA THR A 3 -5.30 -33.06 -9.73
C THR A 3 -6.51 -32.19 -10.07
N CYS A 4 -7.44 -32.00 -9.12
CA CYS A 4 -8.66 -31.21 -9.31
C CYS A 4 -8.40 -29.77 -9.82
N SER A 5 -7.21 -29.22 -9.56
CA SER A 5 -6.73 -27.94 -10.09
C SER A 5 -6.59 -27.93 -11.62
N ASP A 6 -6.15 -29.03 -12.24
CA ASP A 6 -5.96 -29.13 -13.69
C ASP A 6 -7.30 -29.14 -14.45
N PHE A 7 -8.33 -29.73 -13.83
CA PHE A 7 -9.68 -29.75 -14.41
C PHE A 7 -10.32 -28.36 -14.41
N CYS A 8 -10.13 -27.59 -13.33
CA CYS A 8 -10.65 -26.23 -13.22
C CYS A 8 -9.97 -25.27 -14.23
N VAL A 9 -8.65 -25.39 -14.43
CA VAL A 9 -7.93 -24.59 -15.44
C VAL A 9 -8.36 -24.96 -16.86
N ARG A 10 -8.52 -26.26 -17.15
CA ARG A 10 -8.93 -26.73 -18.49
C ARG A 10 -10.32 -26.26 -18.89
N ASN A 11 -11.25 -26.15 -17.94
CA ASN A 11 -12.59 -25.63 -18.21
C ASN A 11 -12.57 -24.13 -18.58
N LYS A 12 -11.73 -23.34 -17.92
CA LYS A 12 -11.57 -21.90 -18.24
C LYS A 12 -11.08 -21.66 -19.65
N ILE A 13 -10.13 -22.49 -20.13
CA ILE A 13 -9.61 -22.40 -21.50
C ILE A 13 -10.70 -22.77 -22.50
N LYS A 14 -11.37 -23.91 -22.29
CA LYS A 14 -12.46 -24.37 -23.17
C LYS A 14 -13.62 -23.38 -23.30
N ILE A 15 -13.97 -22.67 -22.22
CA ILE A 15 -15.01 -21.64 -22.25
C ILE A 15 -14.63 -20.51 -23.22
N VAL A 16 -13.37 -20.06 -23.18
CA VAL A 16 -12.88 -19.02 -24.09
C VAL A 16 -12.79 -19.52 -25.53
N GLU A 17 -12.29 -20.75 -25.73
CA GLU A 17 -12.23 -21.40 -27.05
C GLU A 17 -13.62 -21.59 -27.67
N ALA A 18 -14.66 -21.79 -26.86
CA ALA A 18 -16.05 -21.89 -27.29
C ALA A 18 -16.66 -20.53 -27.69
N GLY A 19 -15.89 -19.43 -27.68
CA GLY A 19 -16.35 -18.11 -28.12
C GLY A 19 -17.07 -17.30 -27.05
N ALA A 20 -16.96 -17.66 -25.76
CA ALA A 20 -17.69 -16.98 -24.69
C ALA A 20 -17.26 -15.52 -24.46
N LEU A 21 -16.08 -15.10 -24.92
CA LEU A 21 -15.59 -13.73 -24.69
C LEU A 21 -16.50 -12.67 -25.33
N GLY A 22 -16.95 -12.86 -26.57
CA GLY A 22 -17.79 -11.88 -27.26
C GLY A 22 -19.06 -11.52 -26.48
N PRO A 23 -19.90 -12.50 -26.10
CA PRO A 23 -21.07 -12.26 -25.26
C PRO A 23 -20.74 -11.64 -23.90
N ILE A 24 -19.69 -12.11 -23.22
CA ILE A 24 -19.27 -11.58 -21.92
C ILE A 24 -18.89 -10.09 -22.02
N ILE A 25 -18.15 -9.72 -23.06
CA ILE A 25 -17.77 -8.31 -23.32
C ILE A 25 -19.00 -7.46 -23.60
N GLY A 26 -19.96 -7.96 -24.38
CA GLY A 26 -21.24 -7.28 -24.60
C GLY A 26 -22.02 -7.04 -23.31
N PHE A 27 -21.99 -7.99 -22.37
CA PHE A 27 -22.68 -7.84 -21.09
C PHE A 27 -22.01 -6.85 -20.12
N LEU A 28 -20.71 -6.56 -20.25
CA LEU A 28 -20.07 -5.50 -19.46
C LEU A 28 -20.66 -4.12 -19.74
N GLN A 29 -21.13 -3.91 -20.98
CA GLN A 29 -21.72 -2.65 -21.44
C GLN A 29 -23.24 -2.58 -21.23
N SER A 30 -23.83 -3.60 -20.62
CA SER A 30 -25.27 -3.65 -20.34
C SER A 30 -25.66 -2.64 -19.26
N GLU A 31 -26.82 -2.01 -19.41
CA GLU A 31 -27.43 -1.16 -18.37
C GLU A 31 -27.89 -1.98 -17.15
N SER A 32 -28.02 -3.31 -17.30
CA SER A 32 -28.36 -4.20 -16.20
C SER A 32 -27.15 -4.44 -15.30
N LEU A 33 -27.18 -3.88 -14.10
CA LEU A 33 -26.14 -4.06 -13.07
C LEU A 33 -25.85 -5.54 -12.79
N ILE A 34 -26.88 -6.39 -12.77
CA ILE A 34 -26.74 -7.84 -12.53
C ILE A 34 -25.95 -8.51 -13.67
N LEU A 35 -26.24 -8.14 -14.93
CA LEU A 35 -25.50 -8.69 -16.07
C LEU A 35 -24.06 -8.20 -16.08
N GLN A 36 -23.82 -6.92 -15.76
CA GLN A 36 -22.47 -6.36 -15.65
C GLN A 36 -21.66 -7.04 -14.53
N GLU A 37 -22.26 -7.24 -13.35
CA GLU A 37 -21.62 -7.94 -12.22
C GLU A 37 -21.24 -9.37 -12.60
N ASN A 38 -22.19 -10.14 -13.15
CA ASN A 38 -21.95 -11.52 -13.57
C ASN A 38 -20.90 -11.63 -14.68
N ALA A 39 -20.91 -10.70 -15.63
CA ALA A 39 -19.89 -10.63 -16.68
C ALA A 39 -18.50 -10.32 -16.10
N THR A 40 -18.42 -9.38 -15.15
CA THR A 40 -17.17 -9.01 -14.48
C THR A 40 -16.62 -10.18 -13.66
N ALA A 41 -17.46 -10.85 -12.87
CA ALA A 41 -17.08 -12.05 -12.11
C ALA A 41 -16.63 -13.21 -13.02
N SER A 42 -17.25 -13.36 -14.18
CA SER A 42 -16.84 -14.33 -15.19
C SER A 42 -15.45 -14.00 -15.74
N LEU A 43 -15.17 -12.74 -16.09
CA LEU A 43 -13.84 -12.31 -16.53
C LEU A 43 -12.78 -12.44 -15.44
N LEU A 44 -13.11 -12.16 -14.18
CA LEU A 44 -12.24 -12.43 -13.05
C LEU A 44 -11.84 -13.92 -13.03
N THR A 45 -12.82 -14.81 -13.16
CA THR A 45 -12.57 -16.26 -13.15
C THR A 45 -11.70 -16.72 -14.32
N LEU A 46 -11.98 -16.20 -15.53
CA LEU A 46 -11.26 -16.55 -16.75
C LEU A 46 -9.85 -15.97 -16.80
N SER A 47 -9.65 -14.74 -16.31
CA SER A 47 -8.36 -14.04 -16.28
C SER A 47 -7.32 -14.72 -15.37
N ALA A 48 -7.75 -15.56 -14.44
CA ALA A 48 -6.84 -16.36 -13.62
C ALA A 48 -6.02 -17.39 -14.45
N SER A 49 -6.47 -17.75 -15.66
CA SER A 49 -5.72 -18.61 -16.58
C SER A 49 -4.74 -17.80 -17.41
N THR A 50 -3.44 -18.11 -17.34
CA THR A 50 -2.40 -17.43 -18.14
C THR A 50 -2.65 -17.52 -19.65
N VAL A 51 -3.21 -18.63 -20.13
CA VAL A 51 -3.56 -18.86 -21.54
C VAL A 51 -4.68 -17.92 -22.01
N ASN A 52 -5.61 -17.57 -21.13
CA ASN A 52 -6.75 -16.72 -21.50
C ASN A 52 -6.40 -15.24 -21.50
N LYS A 53 -5.37 -14.79 -20.77
CA LYS A 53 -5.04 -13.36 -20.61
C LYS A 53 -4.85 -12.64 -21.95
N PRO A 54 -4.05 -13.16 -22.91
CA PRO A 54 -3.89 -12.50 -24.21
C PRO A 54 -5.20 -12.40 -24.99
N LEU A 55 -6.04 -13.44 -24.92
CA LEU A 55 -7.34 -13.48 -25.61
C LEU A 55 -8.33 -12.47 -25.01
N ILE A 56 -8.38 -12.38 -23.69
CA ILE A 56 -9.22 -11.41 -22.96
C ILE A 56 -8.79 -9.97 -23.30
N SER A 57 -7.47 -9.71 -23.33
CA SER A 57 -6.94 -8.40 -23.71
C SER A 57 -7.27 -8.05 -25.16
N ALA A 58 -7.05 -8.98 -26.10
CA ALA A 58 -7.35 -8.79 -27.51
C ALA A 58 -8.86 -8.57 -27.77
N ALA A 59 -9.73 -9.10 -26.91
CA ALA A 59 -11.17 -8.88 -26.97
C ALA A 59 -11.61 -7.49 -26.44
N GLY A 60 -10.68 -6.62 -26.02
CA GLY A 60 -11.00 -5.26 -25.57
C GLY A 60 -11.55 -5.18 -24.14
N ALA A 61 -11.31 -6.18 -23.29
CA ALA A 61 -11.84 -6.21 -21.93
C ALA A 61 -11.27 -5.13 -21.00
N ILE A 62 -10.00 -4.77 -21.18
CA ILE A 62 -9.27 -3.93 -20.23
C ILE A 62 -9.91 -2.54 -20.04
N PRO A 63 -10.18 -1.75 -21.10
CA PRO A 63 -10.82 -0.45 -20.95
C PRO A 63 -12.19 -0.52 -20.26
N LEU A 64 -12.98 -1.57 -20.58
CA LEU A 64 -14.30 -1.78 -19.97
C LEU A 64 -14.21 -2.10 -18.48
N LEU A 65 -13.24 -2.93 -18.08
CA LEU A 65 -12.99 -3.21 -16.65
C LEU A 65 -12.57 -1.94 -15.90
N VAL A 66 -11.80 -1.05 -16.51
CA VAL A 66 -11.44 0.24 -15.91
C VAL A 66 -12.65 1.17 -15.79
N GLU A 67 -13.57 1.15 -16.76
CA GLU A 67 -14.83 1.89 -16.64
C GLU A 67 -15.71 1.36 -15.50
N ILE A 68 -15.79 0.04 -15.34
CA ILE A 68 -16.50 -0.59 -14.22
C ILE A 68 -15.89 -0.20 -12.87
N LEU A 69 -14.57 -0.01 -12.77
CA LEU A 69 -13.95 0.54 -11.56
C LEU A 69 -14.47 1.95 -11.21
N ARG A 70 -14.87 2.74 -12.20
CA ARG A 70 -15.38 4.10 -12.01
C ARG A 70 -16.85 4.09 -11.60
N CYS A 71 -17.70 3.43 -12.38
CA CYS A 71 -19.16 3.54 -12.26
C CYS A 71 -19.90 2.28 -11.79
N GLY A 72 -19.21 1.15 -11.64
CA GLY A 72 -19.83 -0.13 -11.28
C GLY A 72 -20.33 -0.19 -9.83
N SER A 73 -21.06 -1.26 -9.50
CA SER A 73 -21.43 -1.55 -8.11
C SER A 73 -20.19 -1.85 -7.25
N PRO A 74 -20.28 -1.77 -5.91
CA PRO A 74 -19.16 -2.13 -5.04
C PRO A 74 -18.58 -3.53 -5.32
N GLN A 75 -19.44 -4.51 -5.64
CA GLN A 75 -19.02 -5.86 -5.99
C GLN A 75 -18.34 -5.89 -7.36
N ALA A 76 -18.93 -5.25 -8.38
CA ALA A 76 -18.33 -5.17 -9.71
C ALA A 76 -16.96 -4.46 -9.68
N LYS A 77 -16.81 -3.40 -8.89
CA LYS A 77 -15.53 -2.70 -8.68
C LYS A 77 -14.47 -3.61 -8.06
N ALA A 78 -14.84 -4.40 -7.04
CA ALA A 78 -13.94 -5.37 -6.43
C ALA A 78 -13.53 -6.44 -7.44
N ASP A 79 -14.46 -7.02 -8.18
CA ASP A 79 -14.17 -8.05 -9.17
C ASP A 79 -13.34 -7.51 -10.34
N ALA A 80 -13.61 -6.27 -10.77
CA ALA A 80 -12.86 -5.60 -11.84
C ALA A 80 -11.39 -5.37 -11.47
N VAL A 81 -11.09 -4.90 -10.25
CA VAL A 81 -9.68 -4.69 -9.84
C VAL A 81 -8.96 -6.03 -9.69
N MET A 82 -9.65 -7.07 -9.24
CA MET A 82 -9.09 -8.42 -9.16
C MET A 82 -8.79 -8.98 -10.56
N ALA A 83 -9.68 -8.76 -11.54
CA ALA A 83 -9.48 -9.16 -12.92
C ALA A 83 -8.32 -8.40 -13.57
N LEU A 84 -8.25 -7.08 -13.39
CA LEU A 84 -7.16 -6.24 -13.88
C LEU A 84 -5.82 -6.63 -13.27
N SER A 85 -5.77 -6.95 -11.97
CA SER A 85 -4.56 -7.46 -11.31
C SER A 85 -4.11 -8.83 -11.87
N ASN A 86 -5.04 -9.71 -12.26
CA ASN A 86 -4.68 -10.95 -12.94
C ASN A 86 -4.12 -10.70 -14.35
N LEU A 87 -4.74 -9.78 -15.10
CA LEU A 87 -4.34 -9.42 -16.45
C LEU A 87 -2.99 -8.69 -16.46
N SER A 88 -2.70 -7.87 -15.45
CA SER A 88 -1.47 -7.08 -15.34
C SER A 88 -0.20 -7.92 -15.17
N THR A 89 -0.32 -9.21 -14.83
CA THR A 89 0.85 -10.11 -14.80
C THR A 89 1.41 -10.41 -16.20
N LEU A 90 0.69 -10.04 -17.26
CA LEU A 90 1.23 -10.05 -18.62
C LEU A 90 1.77 -8.64 -18.92
N PRO A 91 3.08 -8.45 -19.12
CA PRO A 91 3.67 -7.11 -19.24
C PRO A 91 3.05 -6.23 -20.32
N HIS A 92 2.65 -6.81 -21.46
CA HIS A 92 1.97 -6.08 -22.54
C HIS A 92 0.63 -5.46 -22.10
N ASN A 93 -0.06 -6.05 -21.14
CA ASN A 93 -1.33 -5.51 -20.66
C ASN A 93 -1.16 -4.26 -19.80
N LEU A 94 0.03 -4.05 -19.19
CA LEU A 94 0.25 -2.91 -18.31
C LEU A 94 0.14 -1.57 -19.06
N SER A 95 0.63 -1.49 -20.30
CA SER A 95 0.47 -0.28 -21.12
C SER A 95 -1.01 -0.02 -21.45
N ILE A 96 -1.76 -1.05 -21.85
CA ILE A 96 -3.20 -0.94 -22.16
C ILE A 96 -4.00 -0.49 -20.92
N ILE A 97 -3.63 -1.02 -19.74
CA ILE A 97 -4.25 -0.63 -18.46
C ILE A 97 -3.95 0.85 -18.18
N LEU A 98 -2.69 1.30 -18.33
CA LEU A 98 -2.30 2.70 -18.13
C LEU A 98 -3.00 3.65 -19.08
N ASP A 99 -3.11 3.29 -20.37
CA ASP A 99 -3.79 4.09 -21.40
C ASP A 99 -5.26 4.35 -21.06
N SER A 100 -5.88 3.48 -20.26
CA SER A 100 -7.26 3.63 -19.78
C SER A 100 -7.39 4.54 -18.54
N ASN A 101 -6.29 5.09 -18.04
CA ASN A 101 -6.19 5.94 -16.84
C ASN A 101 -6.91 5.34 -15.59
N PRO A 102 -6.37 4.26 -15.01
CA PRO A 102 -7.04 3.51 -13.96
C PRO A 102 -6.81 4.08 -12.56
N VAL A 103 -5.75 4.89 -12.38
CA VAL A 103 -5.25 5.33 -11.07
C VAL A 103 -6.30 6.06 -10.24
N PRO A 104 -7.06 7.05 -10.77
CA PRO A 104 -8.10 7.74 -9.98
C PRO A 104 -9.16 6.79 -9.43
N ALA A 105 -9.58 5.81 -10.24
CA ALA A 105 -10.59 4.82 -9.84
C ALA A 105 -10.05 3.86 -8.77
N ILE A 106 -8.79 3.42 -8.90
CA ILE A 106 -8.14 2.56 -7.91
C ILE A 106 -7.96 3.32 -6.58
N VAL A 107 -7.53 4.58 -6.62
CA VAL A 107 -7.37 5.43 -5.42
C VAL A 107 -8.72 5.64 -4.73
N SER A 108 -9.78 5.95 -5.49
CA SER A 108 -11.15 6.05 -4.96
C SER A 108 -11.61 4.74 -4.29
N LEU A 109 -11.33 3.59 -4.90
CA LEU A 109 -11.64 2.29 -4.31
C LEU A 109 -10.84 2.03 -3.03
N LEU A 110 -9.56 2.40 -2.99
CA LEU A 110 -8.73 2.30 -1.79
C LEU A 110 -9.25 3.19 -0.65
N LYS A 111 -9.76 4.39 -0.93
CA LYS A 111 -10.34 5.29 0.09
C LYS A 111 -11.58 4.70 0.77
N THR A 112 -12.34 3.87 0.06
CA THR A 112 -13.62 3.32 0.56
C THR A 112 -13.52 1.90 1.11
N CYS A 113 -12.56 1.09 0.63
CA CYS A 113 -12.44 -0.30 1.03
C CYS A 113 -11.68 -0.49 2.36
N LYS A 114 -11.95 -1.60 3.04
CA LYS A 114 -11.15 -2.02 4.22
C LYS A 114 -9.71 -2.29 3.78
N LYS A 115 -8.72 -1.61 4.37
CA LYS A 115 -7.30 -1.73 4.00
C LYS A 115 -6.74 -3.15 4.14
N SER A 116 -7.30 -3.96 5.06
CA SER A 116 -6.93 -5.36 5.25
C SER A 116 -7.63 -6.33 4.28
N SER A 117 -8.47 -5.85 3.35
CA SER A 117 -9.26 -6.69 2.45
C SER A 117 -8.46 -7.19 1.25
N LYS A 118 -8.99 -8.23 0.58
CA LYS A 118 -8.43 -8.72 -0.68
C LYS A 118 -8.48 -7.67 -1.79
N THR A 119 -9.51 -6.83 -1.80
CA THR A 119 -9.64 -5.71 -2.74
C THR A 119 -8.50 -4.72 -2.58
N ALA A 120 -8.16 -4.33 -1.34
CA ALA A 120 -7.03 -3.44 -1.07
C ALA A 120 -5.69 -4.07 -1.51
N GLU A 121 -5.49 -5.37 -1.24
CA GLU A 121 -4.32 -6.11 -1.71
C GLU A 121 -4.18 -6.02 -3.24
N LYS A 122 -5.27 -6.23 -3.99
CA LYS A 122 -5.26 -6.22 -5.46
C LYS A 122 -5.15 -4.82 -6.06
N CYS A 123 -5.77 -3.82 -5.44
CA CYS A 123 -5.53 -2.42 -5.78
C CYS A 123 -4.05 -2.08 -5.65
N CYS A 124 -3.45 -2.41 -4.51
CA CYS A 124 -2.06 -2.07 -4.23
C CYS A 124 -1.07 -2.87 -5.08
N SER A 125 -1.34 -4.15 -5.34
CA SER A 125 -0.55 -4.98 -6.28
C SER A 125 -0.59 -4.42 -7.71
N LEU A 126 -1.74 -3.92 -8.14
CA LEU A 126 -1.88 -3.28 -9.44
C LEU A 126 -1.10 -1.96 -9.47
N ILE A 127 -1.24 -1.11 -8.44
CA ILE A 127 -0.45 0.12 -8.30
C ILE A 127 1.06 -0.18 -8.34
N GLU A 128 1.57 -1.16 -7.58
CA GLU A 128 2.99 -1.55 -7.59
C GLU A 128 3.47 -1.90 -9.00
N SER A 129 2.62 -2.54 -9.82
CA SER A 129 2.95 -2.86 -11.21
C SER A 129 2.93 -1.62 -12.11
N LEU A 130 1.97 -0.71 -11.91
CA LEU A 130 1.79 0.49 -12.74
C LEU A 130 2.87 1.55 -12.47
N VAL A 131 3.34 1.71 -11.24
CA VAL A 131 4.43 2.65 -10.90
C VAL A 131 5.81 2.21 -11.42
N GLY A 132 5.90 1.04 -12.04
CA GLY A 132 7.04 0.68 -12.88
C GLY A 132 7.22 1.60 -14.10
N PHE A 133 6.14 2.26 -14.54
CA PHE A 133 6.12 3.21 -15.65
C PHE A 133 6.08 4.65 -15.15
N ASP A 134 6.62 5.60 -15.91
CA ASP A 134 6.66 7.00 -15.49
C ASP A 134 5.27 7.61 -15.43
N GLU A 135 4.43 7.26 -16.39
CA GLU A 135 3.02 7.62 -16.48
C GLU A 135 2.26 7.16 -15.24
N GLY A 136 2.51 5.93 -14.77
CA GLY A 136 1.90 5.40 -13.56
C GLY A 136 2.34 6.12 -12.29
N ARG A 137 3.63 6.48 -12.18
CA ARG A 137 4.13 7.27 -11.05
C ARG A 137 3.56 8.68 -11.04
N ILE A 138 3.56 9.36 -12.20
CA ILE A 138 3.00 10.71 -12.36
C ILE A 138 1.52 10.70 -12.01
N ALA A 139 0.75 9.73 -12.54
CA ALA A 139 -0.67 9.61 -12.25
C ALA A 139 -0.93 9.40 -10.75
N LEU A 140 -0.15 8.54 -10.08
CA LEU A 140 -0.30 8.31 -8.64
C LEU A 140 0.01 9.56 -7.80
N THR A 141 1.04 10.32 -8.15
CA THR A 141 1.39 11.55 -7.42
C THR A 141 0.49 12.73 -7.73
N SER A 142 -0.11 12.77 -8.92
CA SER A 142 -1.00 13.87 -9.34
C SER A 142 -2.43 13.67 -8.84
N GLU A 143 -2.83 12.42 -8.56
CA GLU A 143 -4.13 12.10 -8.00
C GLU A 143 -4.21 12.52 -6.52
N GLU A 144 -5.26 13.26 -6.17
CA GLU A 144 -5.47 13.76 -4.81
C GLU A 144 -5.58 12.59 -3.81
N GLY A 145 -4.67 12.56 -2.83
CA GLY A 145 -4.58 11.47 -1.85
C GLY A 145 -4.16 10.12 -2.45
N GLY A 146 -3.54 10.11 -3.64
CA GLY A 146 -3.03 8.89 -4.27
C GLY A 146 -1.91 8.24 -3.47
N VAL A 147 -0.88 9.02 -3.12
CA VAL A 147 0.22 8.56 -2.25
C VAL A 147 -0.28 8.21 -0.85
N LEU A 148 -1.15 9.06 -0.27
CA LEU A 148 -1.79 8.80 1.02
C LEU A 148 -2.50 7.44 1.05
N ALA A 149 -3.28 7.11 0.02
CA ALA A 149 -4.00 5.84 -0.05
C ALA A 149 -3.05 4.62 0.01
N VAL A 150 -1.85 4.73 -0.57
CA VAL A 150 -0.81 3.69 -0.48
C VAL A 150 -0.18 3.65 0.92
N VAL A 151 0.08 4.81 1.53
CA VAL A 151 0.60 4.90 2.92
C VAL A 151 -0.38 4.29 3.91
N GLU A 152 -1.68 4.57 3.80
CA GLU A 152 -2.72 3.99 4.67
C GLU A 152 -2.78 2.46 4.55
N VAL A 153 -2.56 1.90 3.35
CA VAL A 153 -2.46 0.46 3.12
C VAL A 153 -1.18 -0.11 3.73
N LEU A 154 -0.06 0.62 3.70
CA LEU A 154 1.19 0.23 4.34
C LEU A 154 1.05 0.12 5.86
N GLU A 155 0.25 0.99 6.47
CA GLU A 155 -0.01 1.00 7.91
C GLU A 155 -1.04 -0.05 8.34
N ASN A 156 -2.18 -0.11 7.65
CA ASN A 156 -3.36 -0.85 8.12
C ASN A 156 -3.73 -2.07 7.26
N GLY A 157 -2.88 -2.41 6.28
CA GLY A 157 -3.12 -3.49 5.33
C GLY A 157 -2.82 -4.89 5.87
N SER A 158 -3.24 -5.91 5.10
CA SER A 158 -2.76 -7.28 5.30
C SER A 158 -1.25 -7.35 5.00
N LEU A 159 -0.55 -8.41 5.47
CA LEU A 159 0.88 -8.59 5.17
C LEU A 159 1.19 -8.48 3.67
N GLN A 160 0.34 -9.08 2.82
CA GLN A 160 0.48 -8.99 1.37
C GLN A 160 0.25 -7.57 0.85
N SER A 161 -0.76 -6.87 1.37
CA SER A 161 -1.04 -5.48 0.97
C SER A 161 0.11 -4.55 1.34
N ARG A 162 0.69 -4.74 2.54
CA ARG A 162 1.86 -3.97 3.02
C ARG A 162 3.11 -4.24 2.17
N ASP A 163 3.33 -5.49 1.76
CA ASP A 163 4.41 -5.88 0.84
C ASP A 163 4.33 -5.19 -0.52
N HIS A 164 3.11 -5.04 -1.05
CA HIS A 164 2.85 -4.31 -2.29
C HIS A 164 2.99 -2.79 -2.08
N ALA A 165 2.46 -2.24 -0.98
CA ALA A 165 2.52 -0.82 -0.68
C ALA A 165 3.95 -0.32 -0.54
N VAL A 166 4.77 -1.00 0.27
CA VAL A 166 6.18 -0.64 0.41
C VAL A 166 6.95 -0.84 -0.90
N GLY A 167 6.53 -1.81 -1.71
CA GLY A 167 7.07 -2.03 -3.06
C GLY A 167 6.83 -0.84 -3.98
N ALA A 168 5.58 -0.37 -4.06
CA ALA A 168 5.22 0.76 -4.89
C ALA A 168 6.01 2.02 -4.52
N LEU A 169 6.06 2.35 -3.23
CA LEU A 169 6.79 3.52 -2.72
C LEU A 169 8.31 3.41 -2.92
N LEU A 170 8.86 2.20 -2.75
CA LEU A 170 10.28 1.94 -3.04
C LEU A 170 10.59 2.13 -4.52
N THR A 171 9.81 1.54 -5.43
CA THR A 171 9.99 1.69 -6.87
C THR A 171 9.93 3.15 -7.30
N MET A 172 9.04 3.95 -6.73
CA MET A 172 9.01 5.40 -6.95
C MET A 172 10.33 6.05 -6.53
N CYS A 173 10.79 5.85 -5.29
CA CYS A 173 12.05 6.42 -4.82
C CYS A 173 13.30 5.92 -5.56
N GLU A 174 13.31 4.66 -6.01
CA GLU A 174 14.41 4.11 -6.81
C GLU A 174 14.45 4.70 -8.23
N SER A 175 13.30 5.09 -8.78
CA SER A 175 13.21 5.71 -10.11
C SER A 175 13.69 7.16 -10.11
N ASP A 176 13.20 7.99 -9.18
CA ASP A 176 13.63 9.38 -9.00
C ASP A 176 13.39 9.81 -7.56
N ARG A 177 14.40 9.60 -6.73
CA ARG A 177 14.37 9.96 -5.32
C ARG A 177 14.06 11.45 -5.09
N CYS A 178 14.58 12.35 -5.93
CA CYS A 178 14.37 13.79 -5.74
C CYS A 178 12.91 14.17 -5.95
N LYS A 179 12.27 13.58 -6.96
CA LYS A 179 10.86 13.84 -7.32
C LYS A 179 9.88 13.24 -6.33
N TYR A 180 10.12 12.01 -5.85
CA TYR A 180 9.11 11.26 -5.10
C TYR A 180 9.29 11.26 -3.58
N ARG A 181 10.45 11.66 -3.07
CA ARG A 181 10.73 11.67 -1.62
C ARG A 181 9.81 12.59 -0.83
N GLU A 182 9.66 13.85 -1.24
CA GLU A 182 8.82 14.81 -0.50
C GLU A 182 7.33 14.43 -0.51
N PRO A 183 6.70 14.05 -1.64
CA PRO A 183 5.33 13.53 -1.63
C PRO A 183 5.14 12.34 -0.67
N ILE A 184 6.11 11.42 -0.61
CA ILE A 184 6.03 10.24 0.26
C ILE A 184 6.19 10.61 1.75
N LEU A 185 7.10 11.54 2.07
CA LEU A 185 7.30 12.02 3.45
C LEU A 185 6.12 12.87 3.93
N GLY A 186 5.56 13.71 3.04
CA GLY A 186 4.44 14.60 3.34
C GLY A 186 3.20 13.84 3.82
N GLU A 187 3.00 12.61 3.34
CA GLU A 187 1.89 11.74 3.76
C GLU A 187 2.18 10.92 5.04
N GLY A 188 3.32 11.15 5.69
CA GLY A 188 3.60 10.58 7.02
C GLY A 188 4.02 9.10 7.02
N VAL A 189 4.68 8.60 5.98
CA VAL A 189 5.00 7.16 5.82
C VAL A 189 5.91 6.52 6.90
N ILE A 190 6.67 7.33 7.66
CA ILE A 190 7.77 6.86 8.51
C ILE A 190 7.33 5.88 9.62
N PRO A 191 6.27 6.16 10.42
CA PRO A 191 5.85 5.24 11.46
C PRO A 191 5.46 3.86 10.92
N GLY A 192 4.72 3.82 9.79
CA GLY A 192 4.34 2.59 9.11
C GLY A 192 5.56 1.79 8.64
N LEU A 193 6.59 2.46 8.09
CA LEU A 193 7.82 1.79 7.66
C LEU A 193 8.60 1.21 8.83
N LEU A 194 8.74 1.96 9.93
CA LEU A 194 9.43 1.47 11.13
C LEU A 194 8.73 0.23 11.70
N GLU A 195 7.40 0.27 11.80
CA GLU A 195 6.63 -0.90 12.23
C GLU A 195 6.83 -2.08 11.27
N LEU A 196 6.79 -1.83 9.96
CA LEU A 196 6.99 -2.85 8.94
C LEU A 196 8.39 -3.50 8.99
N THR A 197 9.42 -2.80 9.46
CA THR A 197 10.76 -3.40 9.66
C THR A 197 10.79 -4.48 10.75
N VAL A 198 9.79 -4.51 11.64
CA VAL A 198 9.69 -5.47 12.74
C VAL A 198 8.61 -6.50 12.48
N GLN A 199 7.43 -6.06 12.00
CA GLN A 199 6.23 -6.90 11.86
C GLN A 199 5.94 -7.34 10.41
N GLY A 200 6.76 -6.92 9.44
CA GLY A 200 6.60 -7.31 8.04
C GLY A 200 7.07 -8.73 7.73
N THR A 201 6.80 -9.18 6.50
CA THR A 201 7.43 -10.36 5.92
C THR A 201 8.93 -10.10 5.70
N PRO A 202 9.79 -11.12 5.56
CA PRO A 202 11.21 -10.90 5.26
C PRO A 202 11.44 -10.00 4.02
N LYS A 203 10.53 -10.10 3.04
CA LYS A 203 10.55 -9.26 1.83
C LYS A 203 10.21 -7.80 2.15
N SER A 204 9.11 -7.52 2.84
CA SER A 204 8.75 -6.13 3.20
C SER A 204 9.73 -5.51 4.18
N GLN A 205 10.28 -6.27 5.13
CA GLN A 205 11.30 -5.75 6.05
C GLN A 205 12.53 -5.23 5.30
N SER A 206 13.00 -5.98 4.30
CA SER A 206 14.14 -5.57 3.46
C SER A 206 13.81 -4.32 2.62
N LYS A 207 12.64 -4.31 1.97
CA LYS A 207 12.16 -3.15 1.21
C LYS A 207 12.01 -1.91 2.09
N ALA A 208 11.42 -2.04 3.28
CA ALA A 208 11.20 -0.96 4.23
C ALA A 208 12.53 -0.34 4.71
N LYS A 209 13.53 -1.17 5.05
CA LYS A 209 14.88 -0.71 5.40
C LYS A 209 15.52 0.09 4.26
N THR A 210 15.36 -0.40 3.03
CA THR A 210 15.89 0.27 1.83
C THR A 210 15.21 1.61 1.59
N LEU A 211 13.88 1.65 1.67
CA LEU A 211 13.11 2.88 1.49
C LEU A 211 13.43 3.91 2.59
N LEU A 212 13.52 3.51 3.85
CA LEU A 212 13.93 4.39 4.95
C LEU A 212 15.30 5.04 4.70
N ARG A 213 16.26 4.29 4.14
CA ARG A 213 17.57 4.83 3.76
C ARG A 213 17.44 5.88 2.66
N LEU A 214 16.66 5.61 1.61
CA LEU A 214 16.42 6.56 0.51
C LEU A 214 15.71 7.84 1.00
N LEU A 215 14.78 7.72 1.95
CA LEU A 215 14.03 8.85 2.51
C LEU A 215 14.88 9.68 3.49
N ARG A 216 15.81 9.07 4.23
CA ARG A 216 16.60 9.75 5.26
C ARG A 216 17.55 10.80 4.69
N ASP A 217 18.39 10.41 3.75
CA ASP A 217 19.49 11.27 3.28
C ASP A 217 18.85 12.43 2.51
N SER A 218 19.22 13.71 2.67
CA SER A 218 18.64 14.79 1.85
C SER A 218 19.17 14.70 0.40
N PRO A 219 18.36 14.96 -0.66
CA PRO A 219 18.87 15.01 -2.03
C PRO A 219 19.63 16.32 -2.29
N TYR A 220 19.25 17.39 -1.59
CA TYR A 220 20.04 18.60 -1.51
C TYR A 220 21.24 18.31 -0.62
N PRO A 221 22.45 18.74 -1.01
CA PRO A 221 23.48 18.97 -0.02
C PRO A 221 22.78 19.77 1.08
N ARG A 222 22.91 19.37 2.35
CA ARG A 222 22.88 20.42 3.37
C ARG A 222 23.87 21.41 2.79
N SER A 223 23.46 22.65 2.48
CA SER A 223 24.45 23.72 2.43
C SER A 223 25.24 23.45 3.69
N GLU A 224 26.49 23.02 3.55
CA GLU A 224 27.39 22.96 4.67
C GLU A 224 27.37 24.42 5.12
N LEU A 225 26.50 24.73 6.08
CA LEU A 225 26.71 25.85 6.95
C LEU A 225 28.11 25.50 7.43
N GLN A 226 29.11 26.17 6.85
CA GLN A 226 30.51 25.99 7.22
C GLN A 226 30.52 25.97 8.74
N ALA A 227 31.36 25.14 9.35
CA ALA A 227 31.47 25.11 10.81
C ALA A 227 31.49 26.55 11.37
N ASP A 228 32.17 27.43 10.66
CA ASP A 228 32.27 28.89 10.81
C ASP A 228 30.91 29.61 10.80
N THR A 229 29.95 29.26 9.94
CA THR A 229 28.60 29.84 9.91
C THR A 229 27.77 29.38 11.11
N ILE A 230 27.86 28.11 11.50
CA ILE A 230 27.20 27.62 12.72
C ILE A 230 27.83 28.27 13.95
N GLU A 231 29.16 28.34 13.98
CA GLU A 231 29.94 29.00 15.03
C GLU A 231 29.61 30.50 15.11
N ASN A 232 29.47 31.19 13.99
CA ASN A 232 29.05 32.59 13.93
C ASN A 232 27.60 32.79 14.41
N ILE A 233 26.69 31.88 14.07
CA ILE A 233 25.30 31.92 14.57
C ILE A 233 25.28 31.66 16.08
N VAL A 234 26.03 30.66 16.55
CA VAL A 234 26.15 30.32 17.98
C VAL A 234 26.80 31.46 18.76
N CYS A 235 27.89 32.06 18.26
CA CYS A 235 28.55 33.21 18.86
C CYS A 235 27.62 34.43 18.90
N ASN A 236 26.89 34.71 17.82
CA ASN A 236 25.89 35.79 17.83
C ASN A 236 24.77 35.53 18.85
N ILE A 237 24.31 34.30 18.99
CA ILE A 237 23.30 33.94 20.01
C ILE A 237 23.89 34.08 21.41
N ILE A 238 25.11 33.62 21.65
CA ILE A 238 25.81 33.77 22.95
C ILE A 238 25.98 35.25 23.30
N SER A 239 26.41 36.08 22.35
CA SER A 239 26.54 37.53 22.54
C SER A 239 25.20 38.24 22.72
N GLN A 240 24.10 37.71 22.18
CA GLN A 240 22.74 38.21 22.41
C GLN A 240 22.10 37.71 23.71
N ILE A 241 22.69 36.69 24.34
CA ILE A 241 22.28 36.15 25.65
C ILE A 241 23.04 36.81 26.80
N ASP A 242 24.01 37.68 26.52
CA ASP A 242 24.81 38.41 27.53
C ASP A 242 24.02 39.55 28.23
N GLY A 243 22.72 39.33 28.43
CA GLY A 243 21.82 40.11 29.27
C GLY A 243 21.00 39.17 30.16
N ASP A 244 21.32 39.20 31.46
CA ASP A 244 20.69 38.52 32.61
C ASP A 244 20.70 36.97 32.62
N ASP A 245 21.67 36.43 33.37
CA ASP A 245 21.88 35.01 33.72
C ASP A 245 20.62 34.27 34.22
N ASP A 246 19.61 34.98 34.73
CA ASP A 246 18.37 34.38 35.25
C ASP A 246 17.40 33.94 34.12
N GLN A 247 17.47 34.56 32.94
CA GLN A 247 16.57 34.25 31.82
C GLN A 247 17.11 33.11 30.95
N SER A 248 18.43 33.05 30.77
CA SER A 248 19.14 31.95 30.08
C SER A 248 19.03 30.62 30.85
N SER A 249 19.15 30.67 32.18
CA SER A 249 18.97 29.50 33.05
C SER A 249 17.52 29.00 33.07
N LYS A 250 16.53 29.91 33.11
CA LYS A 250 15.10 29.56 32.93
C LYS A 250 14.80 28.94 31.57
N ALA A 251 15.32 29.52 30.48
CA ALA A 251 15.09 29.00 29.14
C ALA A 251 15.71 27.60 28.95
N LYS A 252 16.94 27.37 29.44
CA LYS A 252 17.58 26.04 29.47
C LYS A 252 16.77 25.02 30.26
N LYS A 253 16.21 25.43 31.41
CA LYS A 253 15.36 24.57 32.25
C LYS A 253 14.03 24.21 31.57
N MET A 254 13.36 25.18 30.95
CA MET A 254 12.12 24.94 30.21
C MET A 254 12.34 24.02 28.99
N LEU A 255 13.46 24.19 28.26
CA LEU A 255 13.80 23.31 27.15
C LEU A 255 14.07 21.87 27.62
N ALA A 256 14.80 21.69 28.72
CA ALA A 256 15.06 20.38 29.30
C ALA A 256 13.76 19.69 29.75
N GLU A 257 12.87 20.43 30.42
CA GLU A 257 11.55 19.93 30.85
C GLU A 257 10.67 19.56 29.66
N MET A 258 10.65 20.36 28.60
CA MET A 258 9.84 20.09 27.41
C MET A 258 10.30 18.85 26.65
N VAL A 259 11.62 18.64 26.52
CA VAL A 259 12.20 17.42 25.93
C VAL A 259 11.87 16.20 26.78
N GLN A 260 12.01 16.31 28.11
CA GLN A 260 11.68 15.24 29.04
C GLN A 260 10.20 14.83 28.96
N VAL A 261 9.29 15.81 28.95
CA VAL A 261 7.84 15.57 28.82
C VAL A 261 7.49 14.91 27.49
N SER A 262 8.08 15.38 26.39
CA SER A 262 7.87 14.77 25.07
C SER A 262 8.33 13.32 25.04
N MET A 263 9.50 13.03 25.62
CA MET A 263 10.06 11.67 25.65
C MET A 263 9.20 10.73 26.51
N GLU A 264 8.73 11.19 27.67
CA GLU A 264 7.79 10.44 28.52
C GLU A 264 6.46 10.17 27.82
N GLN A 265 5.90 11.16 27.13
CA GLN A 265 4.64 10.98 26.39
C GLN A 265 4.81 9.94 25.28
N SER A 266 5.89 10.02 24.50
CA SER A 266 6.21 9.01 23.48
C SER A 266 6.34 7.60 24.09
N LEU A 267 6.99 7.48 25.25
CA LEU A 267 7.18 6.19 25.94
C LEU A 267 5.86 5.64 26.50
N ARG A 268 4.99 6.49 27.06
CA ARG A 268 3.64 6.11 27.50
C ARG A 268 2.75 5.68 26.34
N HIS A 269 2.83 6.36 25.20
CA HIS A 269 2.10 5.95 23.99
C HIS A 269 2.59 4.59 23.48
N LEU A 270 3.90 4.34 23.50
CA LEU A 270 4.48 3.06 23.13
C LEU A 270 4.05 1.93 24.07
N GLN A 271 4.05 2.18 25.39
CA GLN A 271 3.60 1.21 26.40
C GLN A 271 2.10 0.91 26.30
N ARG A 272 1.25 1.93 26.10
CA ARG A 272 -0.19 1.73 25.88
C ARG A 272 -0.48 0.91 24.62
N ARG A 273 0.28 1.13 23.54
CA ARG A 273 0.18 0.31 22.33
C ARG A 273 0.65 -1.13 22.56
N ALA A 274 1.66 -1.35 23.41
CA ALA A 274 2.11 -2.69 23.78
C ALA A 274 1.10 -3.46 24.66
N LEU A 275 0.37 -2.77 25.53
CA LEU A 275 -0.65 -3.37 26.41
C LEU A 275 -1.92 -3.85 25.69
N VAL A 276 -2.21 -3.33 24.49
CA VAL A 276 -3.32 -3.84 23.65
C VAL A 276 -3.00 -5.23 23.06
N CYS A 277 -1.76 -5.71 23.18
CA CYS A 277 -1.30 -7.01 22.68
C CYS A 277 -1.11 -8.10 23.75
N THR A 278 -1.71 -8.01 24.94
CA THR A 278 -1.73 -9.17 25.85
C THR A 278 -2.77 -10.18 25.35
N PRO A 279 -2.40 -11.44 25.06
CA PRO A 279 -3.37 -12.48 24.72
C PRO A 279 -4.25 -12.71 25.95
N THR A 280 -5.56 -12.63 25.75
CA THR A 280 -6.58 -12.96 26.73
C THR A 280 -6.32 -14.39 27.24
N GLU A 281 -6.16 -14.54 28.55
CA GLU A 281 -5.93 -15.82 29.21
C GLU A 281 -6.99 -16.86 28.80
N MET A 282 -6.56 -17.96 28.18
CA MET A 282 -7.39 -19.15 28.05
C MET A 282 -7.42 -19.88 29.40
N PRO A 283 -8.58 -20.28 29.93
CA PRO A 283 -8.63 -20.99 31.20
C PRO A 283 -8.04 -22.41 31.04
N ILE A 284 -7.06 -22.70 31.89
CA ILE A 284 -6.45 -24.02 32.05
C ILE A 284 -7.49 -24.94 32.70
N ASN A 285 -8.04 -25.88 31.92
CA ASN A 285 -8.79 -27.00 32.48
C ASN A 285 -7.84 -27.90 33.28
N ALA A 286 -8.01 -27.89 34.60
CA ALA A 286 -7.36 -28.79 35.51
C ALA A 286 -7.88 -30.22 35.29
N CYS A 287 -6.99 -31.12 34.87
CA CYS A 287 -7.26 -32.55 34.84
C CYS A 287 -7.03 -33.10 36.25
N THR A 288 -8.09 -33.16 37.06
CA THR A 288 -8.08 -33.89 38.34
C THR A 288 -8.39 -35.36 38.07
N SER A 289 -7.35 -36.19 38.10
CA SER A 289 -7.47 -37.63 38.28
C SER A 289 -7.81 -37.91 39.75
N GLU A 290 -9.08 -38.19 40.05
CA GLU A 290 -9.46 -38.85 41.28
C GLU A 290 -9.45 -40.37 41.08
N VAL A 291 -8.54 -41.01 41.78
CA VAL A 291 -8.57 -42.43 42.12
C VAL A 291 -9.34 -42.55 43.43
N SER A 292 -10.47 -43.27 43.46
CA SER A 292 -10.96 -43.94 44.68
C SER A 292 -11.97 -45.04 44.36
N SER A 293 -11.48 -46.28 44.43
CA SER A 293 -12.00 -47.39 45.21
C SER A 293 -13.51 -47.45 45.56
N LYS A 294 -14.27 -48.28 44.86
CA LYS A 294 -14.98 -49.48 45.37
C LYS A 294 -15.77 -50.17 44.26
#